data_AF-A0A8X6HQ65-F1
#
_entry.id   AF-A0A8X6HQ65-F1
#
_cell.length_a   1.000
_cell.length_b   1.000
_cell.length_c   1.000
_cell.angle_alpha   90.00
_cell.angle_beta   90.00
_cell.angle_gamma   90.00
#
_symmetry.space_group_name_H-M   'P 1'
#
loop_
_entity.id
_entity.type
_entity.pdbx_description
1 polymer ?
#
loop_
_entity_poly.entity_id
_entity_poly.type
_entity_poly.pdbx_seq_one_letter_code
_entity_poly.pdbx_strand_id
1 'polypeptide(L)'
;GSHYDLAIAIGLLVVMNVIPVEKVQSYIIMGELALDSRVIPVSGVLPTAINAKKDNKGVICPRGNGVEAVWVKNVSILAIEN
;
A
#
# COMPACT_ATOMS: atom_id res chain seq x y z
N GLY A 1 2.90 0.88 -15.24
CA GLY A 1 1.47 0.75 -14.94
C GLY A 1 1.14 -0.65 -14.51
N SER A 2 1.68 -1.08 -13.35
CA SER A 2 1.38 -2.37 -12.70
C SER A 2 1.42 -2.24 -11.16
N HIS A 3 1.69 -1.04 -10.63
CA HIS A 3 1.81 -0.76 -9.19
C HIS A 3 0.47 -0.66 -8.45
N TYR A 4 -0.64 -0.86 -9.18
CA TYR A 4 -2.00 -0.61 -8.70
C TYR A 4 -2.83 -1.88 -8.54
N ASP A 5 -2.30 -3.06 -8.90
CA ASP A 5 -3.08 -4.30 -8.84
C ASP A 5 -3.56 -4.58 -7.41
N LEU A 6 -2.69 -4.34 -6.42
CA LEU A 6 -3.08 -4.43 -5.00
C LEU A 6 -4.17 -3.40 -4.65
N ALA A 7 -4.02 -2.15 -5.09
CA ALA A 7 -4.99 -1.11 -4.80
C ALA A 7 -6.36 -1.40 -5.44
N ILE A 8 -6.37 -1.94 -6.66
CA ILE A 8 -7.57 -2.38 -7.38
C ILE A 8 -8.23 -3.55 -6.66
N ALA A 9 -7.45 -4.56 -6.25
CA ALA A 9 -7.96 -5.71 -5.50
C ALA A 9 -8.59 -5.28 -4.18
N ILE A 10 -7.94 -4.38 -3.43
CA ILE A 10 -8.50 -3.82 -2.19
C ILE A 10 -9.78 -3.03 -2.48
N GLY A 11 -9.80 -2.20 -3.53
CA GLY A 11 -11.01 -1.47 -3.94
C GLY A 11 -12.18 -2.40 -4.26
N LEU A 12 -11.93 -3.52 -4.94
CA LEU A 12 -12.94 -4.54 -5.22
C LEU A 12 -13.45 -5.17 -3.93
N LEU A 13 -12.55 -5.54 -3.00
CA LEU A 13 -12.92 -6.12 -1.70
C LEU A 13 -13.75 -5.15 -0.85
N VAL A 14 -13.50 -3.85 -0.95
CA VAL A 14 -14.30 -2.81 -0.29
C VAL A 14 -15.71 -2.76 -0.87
N VAL A 15 -15.86 -2.74 -2.19
CA VAL A 15 -17.18 -2.74 -2.86
C VAL A 15 -17.96 -4.04 -2.57
N MET A 16 -17.26 -5.16 -2.42
CA MET A 16 -17.83 -6.44 -2.01
C MET A 16 -18.19 -6.51 -0.52
N ASN A 17 -17.95 -5.44 0.26
CA ASN A 17 -18.13 -5.39 1.72
C ASN A 17 -17.30 -6.43 2.49
N VAL A 18 -16.19 -6.92 1.92
CA VAL A 18 -15.23 -7.81 2.61
C VAL A 18 -14.32 -6.99 3.52
N ILE A 19 -13.97 -5.77 3.10
CA ILE A 19 -13.15 -4.82 3.87
C ILE A 19 -13.96 -3.54 4.10
N PRO A 20 -14.07 -3.04 5.35
CA PRO A 20 -14.71 -1.75 5.60
C PRO A 20 -13.92 -0.60 4.97
N VAL A 21 -14.61 0.33 4.30
CA VAL A 21 -13.98 1.48 3.63
C VAL A 21 -13.17 2.34 4.60
N GLU A 22 -13.60 2.42 5.86
CA GLU A 22 -12.96 3.22 6.90
C GLU A 22 -11.57 2.71 7.25
N LYS A 23 -11.28 1.43 6.98
CA LYS A 23 -9.97 0.81 7.21
C LYS A 23 -8.95 1.17 6.15
N VAL A 24 -9.38 1.57 4.96
CA VAL A 24 -8.49 1.84 3.81
C VAL A 24 -8.40 3.32 3.45
N GLN A 25 -9.40 4.13 3.79
CA GLN A 25 -9.44 5.56 3.45
C GLN A 25 -8.24 6.38 3.97
N SER A 26 -7.64 5.94 5.08
CA SER A 26 -6.50 6.59 5.73
C SER A 26 -5.15 6.13 5.18
N TYR A 27 -5.13 5.33 4.11
CA TYR A 27 -3.92 4.76 3.54
C TYR A 27 -3.76 5.08 2.06
N ILE A 28 -2.51 5.23 1.62
CA ILE A 28 -2.12 5.12 0.23
C ILE A 28 -1.62 3.69 0.01
N ILE A 29 -2.18 2.99 -0.98
CA ILE A 29 -1.90 1.57 -1.24
C ILE A 29 -1.04 1.46 -2.49
N MET A 30 0.09 0.77 -2.38
CA MET A 30 0.99 0.46 -3.48
C MET A 30 1.35 -1.02 -3.48
N GLY A 31 1.41 -1.63 -4.65
CA GLY A 31 1.87 -2.99 -4.80
C GLY A 31 1.33 -3.66 -6.05
N GLU A 32 2.07 -4.64 -6.54
CA GLU A 32 1.68 -5.49 -7.66
C GLU A 32 1.34 -6.88 -7.13
N LEU A 33 0.30 -7.51 -7.68
CA LEU A 33 -0.12 -8.85 -7.31
C LEU A 33 0.36 -9.85 -8.37
N ALA A 34 1.17 -10.80 -7.95
CA ALA A 34 1.51 -11.96 -8.76
C ALA A 34 0.31 -12.90 -8.90
N LEU A 35 0.29 -13.71 -9.96
CA LEU A 35 -0.72 -14.75 -10.15
C LEU A 35 -0.72 -15.83 -9.06
N ASP A 36 0.40 -16.01 -8.36
CA ASP A 36 0.52 -16.90 -7.21
C ASP A 36 0.27 -16.19 -5.88
N SER A 37 -0.47 -15.09 -5.93
CA SER A 37 -0.88 -14.24 -4.81
C SER A 37 0.24 -13.47 -4.14
N ARG A 38 1.53 -13.58 -4.50
CA ARG A 38 2.57 -12.75 -3.86
C ARG A 38 2.40 -11.25 -4.13
N VAL A 39 2.74 -10.43 -3.15
CA VAL A 39 2.87 -8.97 -3.35
C VAL A 39 4.30 -8.64 -3.75
N ILE A 40 4.47 -8.17 -4.99
CA ILE A 40 5.78 -7.89 -5.58
C ILE A 40 6.19 -6.44 -5.29
N PRO A 41 7.49 -6.18 -4.99
CA PRO A 41 8.02 -4.84 -4.83
C PRO A 41 7.76 -3.93 -6.04
N VAL A 42 7.48 -2.67 -5.77
CA VAL A 42 7.18 -1.66 -6.79
C VAL A 42 8.04 -0.42 -6.63
N SER A 43 8.29 0.29 -7.73
CA SER A 43 9.00 1.57 -7.68
C SER A 43 8.13 2.66 -7.07
N GLY A 44 8.76 3.61 -6.37
CA GLY A 44 8.10 4.83 -5.92
C GLY A 44 7.44 4.76 -4.54
N VAL A 45 7.70 3.73 -3.73
CA VAL A 45 7.15 3.66 -2.37
C VAL A 45 7.73 4.76 -1.47
N LEU A 46 9.02 5.06 -1.55
CA LEU A 46 9.61 6.17 -0.80
C LEU A 46 8.98 7.55 -1.11
N PRO A 47 8.90 8.02 -2.37
CA PRO A 47 8.24 9.30 -2.66
C PRO A 47 6.76 9.28 -2.28
N THR A 48 6.09 8.13 -2.35
CA THR A 48 4.72 7.98 -1.85
C THR A 48 4.63 8.13 -0.33
N ALA A 49 5.56 7.56 0.44
CA ALA A 49 5.62 7.76 1.88
C ALA A 49 5.87 9.22 2.26
N ILE A 50 6.72 9.94 1.50
CA ILE A 50 6.92 11.38 1.67
C ILE A 50 5.63 12.15 1.40
N ASN A 51 4.85 11.76 0.38
CA ASN A 51 3.56 12.38 0.10
C ASN A 51 2.52 12.05 1.18
N ALA A 52 2.41 10.78 1.60
CA ALA A 52 1.49 10.32 2.62
C ALA A 52 1.64 11.08 3.93
N LYS A 53 2.89 11.45 4.30
CA LYS A 53 3.17 12.31 5.44
C LYS A 53 2.49 13.67 5.36
N LYS A 54 2.48 14.30 4.18
CA LYS A 54 1.83 15.61 3.98
C LYS A 54 0.32 15.52 4.15
N ASP A 55 -0.25 14.40 3.72
CA ASP A 55 -1.68 14.13 3.73
C ASP A 55 -2.17 13.47 5.05
N ASN A 56 -1.28 13.28 6.03
CA ASN A 56 -1.55 12.52 7.27
C ASN A 56 -2.13 11.11 7.01
N LYS A 57 -1.67 10.45 5.94
CA LYS A 57 -2.05 9.08 5.58
C LYS A 57 -0.95 8.10 5.93
N GLY A 58 -1.32 6.84 6.16
CA GLY A 58 -0.40 5.72 6.17
C GLY A 58 -0.08 5.24 4.75
N VAL A 59 0.86 4.31 4.65
CA VAL A 59 1.19 3.61 3.40
C VAL A 59 1.08 2.10 3.63
N ILE A 60 0.38 1.43 2.72
CA ILE A 60 0.42 -0.03 2.56
C ILE A 60 1.32 -0.31 1.37
N CYS A 61 2.38 -1.09 1.57
CA CYS A 61 3.35 -1.39 0.53
C CYS A 61 3.87 -2.83 0.62
N PRO A 62 4.50 -3.36 -0.45
CA PRO A 62 5.14 -4.68 -0.41
C PRO A 62 6.25 -4.70 0.64
N ARG A 63 6.48 -5.85 1.27
CA ARG A 63 7.54 -6.00 2.28
C ARG A 63 8.91 -5.62 1.77
N GLY A 64 9.23 -5.93 0.51
CA GLY A 64 10.51 -5.55 -0.11
C GLY A 64 10.74 -4.03 -0.18
N ASN A 65 9.67 -3.22 -0.15
CA ASN A 65 9.75 -1.76 -0.07
C ASN A 65 9.61 -1.22 1.36
N GLY A 66 9.30 -2.05 2.35
CA GLY A 66 9.04 -1.60 3.71
C GLY A 66 10.23 -0.85 4.32
N VAL A 67 11.46 -1.29 4.01
CA VAL A 67 12.69 -0.67 4.54
C VAL A 67 12.84 0.78 4.10
N GLU A 68 12.58 1.09 2.82
CA GLU A 68 12.64 2.47 2.32
C GLU A 68 11.43 3.30 2.80
N ALA A 69 10.26 2.69 2.93
CA ALA A 69 9.05 3.37 3.40
C ALA A 69 9.22 3.89 4.85
N VAL A 70 9.81 3.07 5.72
CA VAL A 70 10.02 3.38 7.16
C VAL A 70 11.03 4.50 7.38
N TRP A 71 11.88 4.84 6.40
CA TRP A 71 12.75 6.03 6.51
C TRP A 71 11.96 7.32 6.73
N VAL A 72 10.71 7.37 6.25
CA VAL A 72 9.82 8.51 6.49
C VAL A 72 9.23 8.42 7.89
N LYS A 73 9.86 9.10 8.85
CA LYS A 73 9.38 9.18 10.24
C LYS A 73 7.98 9.77 10.33
N ASN A 74 7.19 9.26 11.28
CA ASN A 74 5.81 9.66 11.59
C ASN A 74 4.81 9.36 10.47
N VAL A 75 5.01 8.26 9.74
CA VAL A 75 4.04 7.71 8.79
C VAL A 75 3.76 6.27 9.20
N SER A 76 2.48 5.88 9.26
CA SER A 76 2.11 4.49 9.51
C SER A 76 2.44 3.65 8.29
N ILE A 77 3.39 2.72 8.40
CA ILE A 77 3.79 1.82 7.31
C ILE A 77 3.28 0.41 7.62
N LEU A 78 2.46 -0.12 6.72
CA LEU A 78 2.03 -1.51 6.72
C LEU A 78 2.74 -2.24 5.57
N ALA A 79 3.85 -2.89 5.90
CA ALA A 79 4.62 -3.69 4.98
C ALA A 79 4.03 -5.11 4.91
N ILE A 80 3.36 -5.44 3.81
CA ILE A 80 2.67 -6.72 3.66
C ILE A 80 3.58 -7.78 3.02
N GLU A 81 3.51 -8.97 3.58
CA GLU A 81 4.12 -10.20 3.07
C GLU A 81 2.95 -11.16 2.90
N ASN A 82 2.69 -11.58 1.65
CA ASN A 82 1.72 -12.64 1.40
C ASN A 82 2.40 -14.00 1.58
#